data_AF-A0A3C1ZZ30-F1
#
_entry.id   AF-A0A3C1ZZ30-F1
#
_cell.length_a   1.000
_cell.length_b   1.000
_cell.length_c   1.000
_cell.angle_alpha   90.00
_cell.angle_beta   90.00
_cell.angle_gamma   90.00
#
_symmetry.space_group_name_H-M   'P 1'
#
loop_
_entity.id
_entity.type
_entity.pdbx_description
1 polymer ?
#
loop_
_entity_poly.entity_id
_entity_poly.type
_entity_poly.pdbx_seq_one_letter_code
_entity_poly.pdbx_strand_id
1 'polypeptide(L)'
;MKRTLLGIVALLMIGGCGGPTTTMDTLYQSESFTVTHNRVIQGDFEAVATSANEMSSTYQSPANASFPRHLEFKFSLNGKDNELPFGSNHVEVLRPTDGKVTVPLRVFGEQDETTPEAPAEDAFLEPNTEVTFQLDLSPVLEAFEQEGFYEGTDGSRLAKEDFIGVFIAGNREPLSWDFENLLIRPYTQLKDEDGDGIYTVTLGFNVYNEENFTASEWKATVDVSQYPTYTSGKPLLDAFHVMSLEELVNDVWPEQTFKAGKSWGGVWTRDISYSILLSLAILEPEISMNSLRFKTGNGRVTQDTGTGGAWPISTDRMTWSLAAWEVYLTTGDKAWLQEAYGLLRTSAEHDLKTIQDPLTGLMKGESSFLDWRKQSYPRWMGPIDIYNSLNLGTNAVHYQTYRILDQMAEELGEPTDRWDAVAEQIKQGINEHLWVAERGYYAQYLYGREFMQASERSEALGEALCVLFGIAEGERAQQVVANTPVVKYGVPCFYPQIPDISPYHN
;
A
#
# COMPACT_ATOMS: atom_id res chain seq x y z
N MET A 1 66.96 -17.41 36.77
CA MET A 1 67.80 -16.33 37.35
C MET A 1 67.62 -15.07 36.52
N LYS A 2 67.19 -13.99 37.18
CA LYS A 2 67.27 -12.55 36.84
C LYS A 2 66.57 -12.08 35.54
N ARG A 3 65.45 -11.35 35.58
CA ARG A 3 65.15 -9.99 36.11
C ARG A 3 65.69 -8.82 35.25
N THR A 4 64.73 -8.12 34.62
CA THR A 4 64.44 -6.66 34.70
C THR A 4 65.34 -5.64 33.95
N LEU A 5 64.71 -4.77 33.13
CA LEU A 5 64.61 -3.28 33.25
C LEU A 5 64.01 -2.73 31.93
N LEU A 6 62.79 -2.20 31.87
CA LEU A 6 62.34 -0.83 32.21
C LEU A 6 63.25 0.30 31.72
N GLY A 7 62.73 1.12 30.81
CA GLY A 7 63.32 2.38 30.37
C GLY A 7 62.24 3.31 29.80
N ILE A 8 61.61 4.09 30.68
CA ILE A 8 60.76 5.24 30.37
C ILE A 8 61.68 6.42 30.01
N VAL A 9 61.43 7.08 28.87
CA VAL A 9 61.72 8.52 28.71
C VAL A 9 60.54 9.16 28.00
N ALA A 10 60.02 10.20 28.64
CA ALA A 10 58.89 11.00 28.25
C ALA A 10 59.33 12.30 27.54
N LEU A 11 58.36 12.87 26.81
CA LEU A 11 58.20 14.26 26.39
C LEU A 11 59.08 14.84 25.27
N LEU A 12 58.42 15.17 24.16
CA LEU A 12 58.27 16.58 23.75
C LEU A 12 57.00 16.76 22.89
N MET A 13 56.00 17.39 23.50
CA MET A 13 54.86 18.00 22.82
C MET A 13 55.31 19.31 22.18
N ILE A 14 55.03 19.49 20.89
CA ILE A 14 54.80 20.81 20.29
C ILE A 14 53.56 20.66 19.40
N GLY A 15 52.56 21.49 19.70
CA GLY A 15 51.20 21.39 19.19
C GLY A 15 51.05 21.75 17.72
N GLY A 16 50.17 21.01 17.06
CA GLY A 16 49.36 21.51 15.95
C GLY A 16 47.97 21.78 16.49
N CYS A 17 47.53 23.04 16.46
CA CYS A 17 46.16 23.43 16.70
C CYS A 17 45.25 22.83 15.62
N GLY A 18 44.73 21.63 15.85
CA GLY A 18 43.45 21.20 15.30
C GLY A 18 42.40 21.46 16.36
N GLY A 19 41.44 22.34 16.09
CA GLY A 19 40.26 22.49 16.96
C GLY A 19 39.55 21.14 17.13
N PRO A 20 38.61 21.01 18.07
CA PRO A 20 37.77 19.83 18.11
C PRO A 20 37.03 19.77 16.77
N THR A 21 37.46 18.88 15.87
CA THR A 21 36.54 18.29 14.91
C THR A 21 35.54 17.56 15.78
N THR A 22 34.45 18.26 16.15
CA THR A 22 33.18 17.66 16.49
C THR A 22 32.90 16.70 15.35
N THR A 23 33.23 15.43 15.54
CA THR A 23 32.64 14.35 14.77
C THR A 23 31.14 14.59 14.86
N MET A 24 30.54 15.08 13.78
CA MET A 24 29.10 14.97 13.56
C MET A 24 28.78 13.52 13.89
N ASP A 25 28.10 13.26 15.01
CA ASP A 25 27.85 11.92 15.50
C ASP A 25 26.94 11.23 14.47
N THR A 26 27.56 10.53 13.54
CA THR A 26 26.96 10.02 12.31
C THR A 26 26.32 8.70 12.68
N LEU A 27 24.99 8.65 12.60
CA LEU A 27 24.18 7.48 12.93
C LEU A 27 24.18 6.48 11.76
N TYR A 28 24.20 6.99 10.54
CA TYR A 28 24.19 6.18 9.32
C TYR A 28 24.84 6.94 8.17
N GLN A 29 25.56 6.22 7.32
CA GLN A 29 26.23 6.75 6.13
C GLN A 29 26.10 5.75 4.98
N SER A 30 25.66 6.22 3.83
CA SER A 30 25.71 5.50 2.55
C SER A 30 26.16 6.44 1.43
N GLU A 31 26.22 5.95 0.20
CA GLU A 31 26.48 6.79 -0.98
C GLU A 31 25.41 7.86 -1.19
N SER A 32 24.21 7.66 -0.64
CA SER A 32 23.05 8.53 -0.89
C SER A 32 22.60 9.32 0.33
N PHE A 33 22.90 8.83 1.54
CA PHE A 33 22.42 9.44 2.77
C PHE A 33 23.54 9.62 3.79
N THR A 34 23.53 10.76 4.47
CA THR A 34 24.24 10.95 5.76
C THR A 34 23.21 11.29 6.82
N VAL A 35 23.11 10.46 7.86
CA VAL A 35 22.21 10.70 9.00
C VAL A 35 23.06 11.00 10.22
N THR A 36 22.79 12.12 10.88
CA THR A 36 23.44 12.51 12.13
C THR A 36 22.40 12.63 13.24
N HIS A 37 22.82 12.93 14.46
CA HIS A 37 21.91 13.11 15.61
C HIS A 37 20.73 14.09 15.37
N ASN A 38 20.85 15.05 14.45
CA ASN A 38 19.81 16.04 14.17
C ASN A 38 19.57 16.31 12.67
N ARG A 39 20.16 15.53 11.76
CA ARG A 39 20.04 15.78 10.30
C ARG A 39 19.92 14.51 9.47
N VAL A 40 19.26 14.65 8.33
CA VAL A 40 19.36 13.73 7.18
C VAL A 40 19.81 14.54 5.98
N ILE A 41 20.88 14.11 5.30
CA ILE A 41 21.42 14.76 4.11
C ILE A 41 21.32 13.79 2.94
N GLN A 42 20.75 14.24 1.82
CA GLN A 42 20.63 13.51 0.55
C GLN A 42 21.05 14.40 -0.61
N GLY A 43 22.30 14.27 -1.08
CA GLY A 43 22.85 15.14 -2.11
C GLY A 43 22.84 16.60 -1.64
N ASP A 44 22.16 17.47 -2.40
CA ASP A 44 22.01 18.90 -2.07
C ASP A 44 20.85 19.20 -1.10
N PHE A 45 20.06 18.19 -0.75
CA PHE A 45 18.93 18.32 0.18
C PHE A 45 19.34 17.97 1.61
N GLU A 46 18.80 18.71 2.57
CA GLU A 46 18.90 18.40 4.00
C GLU A 46 17.56 18.54 4.71
N ALA A 47 17.34 17.69 5.71
CA ALA A 47 16.33 17.87 6.73
C ALA A 47 17.03 18.03 8.09
N VAL A 48 16.56 18.96 8.92
CA VAL A 48 17.17 19.32 10.20
C VAL A 48 16.11 19.35 11.29
N ALA A 49 16.32 18.59 12.36
CA ALA A 49 15.55 18.71 13.60
C ALA A 49 16.20 19.74 14.52
N THR A 50 15.52 20.85 14.76
CA THR A 50 15.99 21.91 15.67
C THR A 50 15.60 21.61 17.12
N SER A 51 14.52 20.86 17.32
CA SER A 51 14.06 20.36 18.62
C SER A 51 13.22 19.09 18.45
N ALA A 52 12.75 18.49 19.54
CA ALA A 52 11.78 17.39 19.49
C ALA A 52 10.42 17.78 18.88
N ASN A 53 10.14 19.08 18.69
CA ASN A 53 8.85 19.58 18.22
C ASN A 53 8.97 20.36 16.90
N GLU A 54 10.15 20.43 16.29
CA GLU A 54 10.39 21.25 15.12
C GLU A 54 11.41 20.62 14.17
N MET A 55 11.05 20.55 12.88
CA MET A 55 11.93 20.14 11.79
C MET A 55 11.78 21.07 10.59
N SER A 56 12.84 21.21 9.81
CA SER A 56 12.80 21.85 8.50
C SER A 56 13.43 20.96 7.43
N SER A 57 13.04 21.15 6.18
CA SER A 57 13.55 20.39 5.04
C SER A 57 13.74 21.29 3.83
N THR A 58 14.86 21.11 3.13
CA THR A 58 15.10 21.70 1.81
C THR A 58 14.72 20.77 0.67
N TYR A 59 14.21 19.56 0.99
CA TYR A 59 13.87 18.55 -0.01
C TYR A 59 12.81 19.06 -0.99
N GLN A 60 13.11 18.93 -2.27
CA GLN A 60 12.16 19.15 -3.36
C GLN A 60 11.98 17.83 -4.11
N SER A 61 10.73 17.40 -4.23
CA SER A 61 10.44 16.16 -4.95
C SER A 61 10.67 16.34 -6.45
N PRO A 62 11.40 15.43 -7.12
CA PRO A 62 11.60 15.47 -8.56
C PRO A 62 10.37 14.96 -9.35
N ALA A 63 9.27 14.57 -8.69
CA ALA A 63 8.16 13.87 -9.33
C ALA A 63 7.56 14.61 -10.54
N ASN A 64 7.48 15.94 -10.50
CA ASN A 64 6.98 16.71 -11.64
C ASN A 64 7.92 16.69 -12.85
N ALA A 65 9.22 16.45 -12.64
CA ALA A 65 10.22 16.40 -13.72
C ALA A 65 10.14 15.10 -14.53
N SER A 66 9.48 14.06 -14.01
CA SER A 66 9.32 12.76 -14.65
C SER A 66 7.85 12.38 -14.91
N PHE A 67 6.93 13.35 -14.88
CA PHE A 67 5.50 13.10 -15.11
C PHE A 67 5.26 12.60 -16.56
N PRO A 68 4.77 11.38 -16.80
CA PRO A 68 4.62 10.85 -18.16
C PRO A 68 3.52 11.56 -18.96
N ARG A 69 3.73 11.74 -20.27
CA ARG A 69 2.69 12.26 -21.19
C ARG A 69 1.60 11.23 -21.53
N HIS A 70 1.87 9.95 -21.30
CA HIS A 70 0.94 8.86 -21.60
C HIS A 70 -0.17 8.79 -20.55
N LEU A 71 -1.42 8.88 -21.00
CA LEU A 71 -2.62 8.86 -20.19
C LEU A 71 -3.55 7.72 -20.63
N GLU A 72 -4.02 6.92 -19.66
CA GLU A 72 -5.13 5.99 -19.86
C GLU A 72 -6.33 6.47 -19.06
N PHE A 73 -7.51 6.48 -19.67
CA PHE A 73 -8.75 6.91 -19.01
C PHE A 73 -10.00 6.17 -19.54
N LYS A 74 -11.09 6.30 -18.79
CA LYS A 74 -12.46 5.89 -19.16
C LYS A 74 -13.46 6.92 -18.67
N PHE A 75 -14.57 7.03 -19.35
CA PHE A 75 -15.76 7.68 -18.86
C PHE A 75 -16.62 6.72 -18.04
N SER A 76 -17.49 7.29 -17.23
CA SER A 76 -18.25 6.56 -16.23
C SER A 76 -19.63 7.18 -16.03
N LEU A 77 -20.69 6.40 -16.20
CA LEU A 77 -22.03 6.83 -15.78
C LEU A 77 -22.22 6.49 -14.31
N ASN A 78 -22.57 7.50 -13.51
CA ASN A 78 -22.84 7.38 -12.07
C ASN A 78 -21.69 6.76 -11.24
N GLY A 79 -20.43 6.95 -11.66
CA GLY A 79 -19.28 6.42 -10.93
C GLY A 79 -19.11 4.89 -11.05
N LYS A 80 -19.61 4.26 -12.12
CA LYS A 80 -19.39 2.84 -12.42
C LYS A 80 -18.41 2.64 -13.58
N ASP A 81 -17.67 1.54 -13.60
CA ASP A 81 -16.85 1.12 -14.75
C ASP A 81 -17.74 0.48 -15.83
N ASN A 82 -18.46 1.31 -16.61
CA ASN A 82 -19.56 0.87 -17.48
C ASN A 82 -19.53 1.43 -18.91
N GLU A 83 -18.42 2.03 -19.32
CA GLU A 83 -18.24 2.50 -20.69
C GLU A 83 -17.70 1.37 -21.59
N LEU A 84 -16.43 1.02 -21.40
CA LEU A 84 -15.70 0.06 -22.22
C LEU A 84 -15.53 -1.29 -21.50
N PRO A 85 -15.37 -2.40 -22.26
CA PRO A 85 -15.07 -3.71 -21.69
C PRO A 85 -13.89 -3.73 -20.72
N PHE A 86 -13.87 -4.72 -19.84
CA PHE A 86 -12.79 -4.90 -18.87
C PHE A 86 -11.42 -4.99 -19.57
N GLY A 87 -10.47 -4.16 -19.13
CA GLY A 87 -9.11 -4.12 -19.66
C GLY A 87 -8.90 -3.25 -20.90
N SER A 88 -9.96 -2.65 -21.45
CA SER A 88 -9.88 -1.67 -22.55
C SER A 88 -10.00 -0.25 -22.00
N ASN A 89 -9.07 0.64 -22.32
CA ASN A 89 -9.11 2.05 -21.92
C ASN A 89 -8.90 2.94 -23.15
N HIS A 90 -9.37 4.18 -23.10
CA HIS A 90 -8.86 5.22 -23.99
C HIS A 90 -7.40 5.50 -23.66
N VAL A 91 -6.61 5.80 -24.70
CA VAL A 91 -5.19 6.11 -24.55
C VAL A 91 -4.89 7.42 -25.27
N GLU A 92 -4.22 8.34 -24.58
CA GLU A 92 -3.83 9.62 -25.13
C GLU A 92 -2.38 9.95 -24.78
N VAL A 93 -1.70 10.68 -25.67
CA VAL A 93 -0.37 11.23 -25.39
C VAL A 93 -0.46 12.75 -25.38
N LEU A 94 -0.35 13.34 -24.20
CA LEU A 94 -0.57 14.75 -23.98
C LEU A 94 0.55 15.61 -24.61
N ARG A 95 0.15 16.46 -25.56
CA ARG A 95 1.01 17.38 -26.32
C ARG A 95 0.49 18.80 -26.17
N PRO A 96 0.75 19.46 -25.03
CA PRO A 96 0.20 20.78 -24.78
C PRO A 96 0.85 21.84 -25.68
N THR A 97 0.06 22.81 -26.07
CA THR A 97 0.50 24.07 -26.67
C THR A 97 0.13 25.18 -25.69
N ASP A 98 1.10 26.00 -25.29
CA ASP A 98 0.92 27.04 -24.26
C ASP A 98 0.32 26.50 -22.94
N GLY A 99 0.76 25.30 -22.54
CA GLY A 99 0.30 24.64 -21.31
C GLY A 99 -1.11 24.07 -21.38
N LYS A 100 -1.72 23.99 -22.56
CA LYS A 100 -3.10 23.48 -22.75
C LYS A 100 -3.16 22.37 -23.78
N VAL A 101 -4.01 21.38 -23.55
CA VAL A 101 -4.31 20.31 -24.50
C VAL A 101 -5.80 19.98 -24.45
N THR A 102 -6.40 19.82 -25.62
CA THR A 102 -7.77 19.30 -25.77
C THR A 102 -7.68 17.90 -26.34
N VAL A 103 -8.17 16.92 -25.58
CA VAL A 103 -8.27 15.53 -26.02
C VAL A 103 -9.33 15.46 -27.12
N PRO A 104 -9.08 14.73 -28.23
CA PRO A 104 -10.07 14.64 -29.30
C PRO A 104 -11.39 14.04 -28.78
N LEU A 105 -12.51 14.49 -29.35
CA LEU A 105 -13.84 14.03 -28.98
C LEU A 105 -13.92 12.50 -28.98
N ARG A 106 -14.43 11.93 -27.89
CA ARG A 106 -14.74 10.50 -27.75
C ARG A 106 -16.25 10.31 -27.74
N VAL A 107 -16.73 9.16 -28.21
CA VAL A 107 -18.14 8.79 -28.15
C VAL A 107 -18.31 7.75 -27.05
N PHE A 108 -19.29 7.94 -26.16
CA PHE A 108 -19.46 7.05 -25.02
C PHE A 108 -19.72 5.59 -25.48
N GLY A 109 -18.89 4.67 -24.99
CA GLY A 109 -18.99 3.24 -25.30
C GLY A 109 -18.28 2.81 -26.57
N GLU A 110 -17.66 3.72 -27.32
CA GLU A 110 -16.87 3.40 -28.50
C GLU A 110 -15.37 3.33 -28.18
N GLN A 111 -14.71 2.27 -28.65
CA GLN A 111 -13.26 2.13 -28.49
C GLN A 111 -12.50 2.93 -29.55
N ASP A 112 -11.39 3.55 -29.16
CA ASP A 112 -10.51 4.29 -30.08
C ASP A 112 -10.07 3.42 -31.27
N GLU A 113 -10.23 3.93 -32.51
CA GLU A 113 -9.79 3.23 -33.72
C GLU A 113 -8.27 2.99 -33.75
N THR A 114 -7.52 3.89 -33.11
CA THR A 114 -6.06 3.85 -33.08
C THR A 114 -5.55 4.21 -31.69
N THR A 115 -4.60 3.42 -31.18
CA THR A 115 -3.84 3.76 -29.98
C THR A 115 -2.64 4.63 -30.37
N PRO A 116 -2.46 5.81 -29.77
CA PRO A 116 -1.30 6.65 -30.02
C PRO A 116 0.01 5.90 -29.72
N GLU A 117 1.06 6.14 -30.50
CA GLU A 117 2.39 5.60 -30.22
C GLU A 117 2.91 6.15 -28.88
N ALA A 118 3.57 5.27 -28.12
CA ALA A 118 4.19 5.64 -26.86
C ALA A 118 5.22 6.76 -27.10
N PRO A 119 5.28 7.79 -26.23
CA PRO A 119 6.28 8.83 -26.34
C PRO A 119 7.70 8.27 -26.14
N ALA A 120 8.73 9.02 -26.56
CA ALA A 120 10.11 8.72 -26.20
C ALA A 120 10.27 8.69 -24.67
N GLU A 121 11.21 7.87 -24.16
CA GLU A 121 11.39 7.61 -22.73
C GLU A 121 11.67 8.87 -21.88
N ASP A 122 12.13 9.96 -22.51
CA ASP A 122 12.48 11.24 -21.89
C ASP A 122 11.45 12.37 -22.12
N ALA A 123 10.32 12.08 -22.76
CA ALA A 123 9.30 13.08 -23.07
C ALA A 123 8.26 13.20 -21.93
N PHE A 124 8.60 13.97 -20.89
CA PHE A 124 7.72 14.27 -19.76
C PHE A 124 6.78 15.45 -20.01
N LEU A 125 5.63 15.46 -19.32
CA LEU A 125 4.60 16.49 -19.40
C LEU A 125 5.06 17.75 -18.67
N GLU A 126 4.76 18.91 -19.23
CA GLU A 126 5.04 20.21 -18.62
C GLU A 126 4.23 20.40 -17.32
N PRO A 127 4.81 21.03 -16.27
CA PRO A 127 4.05 21.34 -15.06
C PRO A 127 2.84 22.22 -15.32
N ASN A 128 1.79 22.05 -14.53
CA ASN A 128 0.55 22.83 -14.58
C ASN A 128 -0.14 22.81 -15.96
N THR A 129 -0.17 21.65 -16.62
CA THR A 129 -0.82 21.48 -17.92
C THR A 129 -2.33 21.36 -17.76
N GLU A 130 -3.12 22.21 -18.42
CA GLU A 130 -4.57 22.10 -18.50
C GLU A 130 -4.98 21.10 -19.59
N VAL A 131 -5.73 20.06 -19.23
CA VAL A 131 -6.24 19.03 -20.13
C VAL A 131 -7.76 19.10 -20.17
N THR A 132 -8.33 19.39 -21.34
CA THR A 132 -9.78 19.38 -21.58
C THR A 132 -10.17 18.07 -22.24
N PHE A 133 -11.10 17.34 -21.61
CA PHE A 133 -11.72 16.14 -22.18
C PHE A 133 -13.09 16.50 -22.76
N GLN A 134 -13.44 15.83 -23.86
CA GLN A 134 -14.70 16.03 -24.57
C GLN A 134 -15.31 14.66 -24.85
N LEU A 135 -16.60 14.51 -24.52
CA LEU A 135 -17.35 13.28 -24.65
C LEU A 135 -18.68 13.57 -25.35
N ASP A 136 -18.94 12.89 -26.45
CA ASP A 136 -20.26 12.81 -27.05
C ASP A 136 -21.07 11.74 -26.30
N LEU A 137 -22.08 12.21 -25.56
CA LEU A 137 -22.98 11.37 -24.79
C LEU A 137 -24.30 11.10 -25.54
N SER A 138 -24.43 11.56 -26.79
CA SER A 138 -25.63 11.42 -27.60
C SER A 138 -26.18 9.98 -27.66
N PRO A 139 -25.37 8.90 -27.78
CA PRO A 139 -25.89 7.52 -27.76
C PRO A 139 -26.65 7.16 -26.48
N VAL A 140 -26.19 7.65 -25.32
CA VAL A 140 -26.84 7.40 -24.02
C VAL A 140 -28.11 8.23 -23.90
N LEU A 141 -28.05 9.51 -24.30
CA LEU A 141 -29.20 10.42 -24.26
C LEU A 141 -30.32 9.95 -25.20
N GLU A 142 -29.98 9.49 -26.41
CA GLU A 142 -30.94 8.92 -27.36
C GLU A 142 -31.60 7.66 -26.81
N ALA A 143 -30.83 6.75 -26.18
CA ALA A 143 -31.38 5.56 -25.54
C ALA A 143 -32.35 5.90 -24.39
N PHE A 144 -32.03 6.93 -23.59
CA PHE A 144 -32.93 7.43 -22.56
C PHE A 144 -34.26 7.94 -23.12
N GLU A 145 -34.26 8.62 -24.27
CA GLU A 145 -35.50 9.10 -24.90
C GLU A 145 -36.29 7.98 -25.59
N GLN A 146 -35.62 7.02 -26.20
CA GLN A 146 -36.27 5.97 -27.00
C GLN A 146 -36.74 4.77 -26.16
N GLU A 147 -35.90 4.33 -25.21
CA GLU A 147 -36.08 3.09 -24.46
C GLU A 147 -36.34 3.34 -22.96
N GLY A 148 -36.06 4.55 -22.46
CA GLY A 148 -36.14 4.90 -21.04
C GLY A 148 -34.93 4.46 -20.22
N PHE A 149 -33.99 3.73 -20.82
CA PHE A 149 -32.75 3.28 -20.19
C PHE A 149 -31.64 3.15 -21.22
N TYR A 150 -30.39 3.17 -20.74
CA TYR A 150 -29.21 2.80 -21.52
C TYR A 150 -28.73 1.42 -21.09
N GLU A 151 -28.39 0.55 -22.05
CA GLU A 151 -27.80 -0.77 -21.80
C GLU A 151 -26.30 -0.72 -22.08
N GLY A 152 -25.50 -0.93 -21.03
CA GLY A 152 -24.04 -0.94 -21.11
C GLY A 152 -23.49 -2.19 -21.81
N THR A 153 -22.20 -2.15 -22.15
CA THR A 153 -21.52 -3.26 -22.84
C THR A 153 -21.43 -4.55 -22.02
N ASP A 154 -21.63 -4.46 -20.70
CA ASP A 154 -21.71 -5.57 -19.75
C ASP A 154 -23.15 -6.09 -19.53
N GLY A 155 -24.14 -5.52 -20.23
CA GLY A 155 -25.57 -5.83 -20.09
C GLY A 155 -26.23 -5.15 -18.88
N SER A 156 -25.51 -4.30 -18.14
CA SER A 156 -26.11 -3.48 -17.10
C SER A 156 -27.07 -2.45 -17.71
N ARG A 157 -28.15 -2.12 -17.00
CA ARG A 157 -29.11 -1.11 -17.42
C ARG A 157 -29.11 0.07 -16.47
N LEU A 158 -29.08 1.26 -17.04
CA LEU A 158 -29.23 2.51 -16.32
C LEU A 158 -30.51 3.20 -16.78
N ALA A 159 -31.51 3.29 -15.90
CA ALA A 159 -32.73 4.03 -16.19
C ALA A 159 -32.45 5.54 -16.23
N LYS A 160 -33.19 6.27 -17.07
CA LYS A 160 -33.06 7.74 -17.19
C LYS A 160 -33.27 8.43 -15.84
N GLU A 161 -34.22 7.95 -15.03
CA GLU A 161 -34.54 8.54 -13.73
C GLU A 161 -33.42 8.34 -12.68
N ASP A 162 -32.57 7.34 -12.88
CA ASP A 162 -31.45 7.01 -11.99
C ASP A 162 -30.14 7.69 -12.45
N PHE A 163 -30.14 8.44 -13.56
CA PHE A 163 -28.94 9.13 -14.06
C PHE A 163 -28.54 10.30 -13.15
N ILE A 164 -27.33 10.23 -12.60
CA ILE A 164 -26.73 11.24 -11.72
C ILE A 164 -25.77 12.12 -12.52
N GLY A 165 -24.97 11.52 -13.39
CA GLY A 165 -24.00 12.25 -14.22
C GLY A 165 -22.96 11.37 -14.87
N VAL A 166 -22.09 12.00 -15.64
CA VAL A 166 -20.95 11.37 -16.30
C VAL A 166 -19.63 11.90 -15.73
N PHE A 167 -18.69 11.00 -15.49
CA PHE A 167 -17.42 11.24 -14.79
C PHE A 167 -16.26 10.66 -15.59
N ILE A 168 -15.03 11.05 -15.26
CA ILE A 168 -13.80 10.49 -15.84
C ILE A 168 -12.92 9.83 -14.77
N ALA A 169 -12.40 8.64 -15.08
CA ALA A 169 -11.41 7.89 -14.31
C ALA A 169 -10.16 7.63 -15.14
N GLY A 170 -9.02 7.37 -14.50
CA GLY A 170 -7.76 7.21 -15.22
C GLY A 170 -6.56 6.82 -14.37
N ASN A 171 -5.42 6.62 -15.02
CA ASN A 171 -4.20 6.08 -14.41
C ASN A 171 -3.22 7.12 -13.83
N ARG A 172 -3.58 8.41 -13.88
CA ARG A 172 -2.71 9.52 -13.47
C ARG A 172 -3.52 10.60 -12.77
N GLU A 173 -2.97 11.13 -11.67
CA GLU A 173 -3.52 12.28 -10.97
C GLU A 173 -3.76 13.45 -11.95
N PRO A 174 -4.93 14.13 -11.88
CA PRO A 174 -5.97 14.05 -10.85
C PRO A 174 -6.97 12.89 -11.01
N LEU A 175 -6.82 12.05 -12.02
CA LEU A 175 -7.67 10.88 -12.22
C LEU A 175 -7.22 9.69 -11.36
N SER A 176 -8.16 8.80 -11.03
CA SER A 176 -7.84 7.49 -10.46
C SER A 176 -8.85 6.45 -10.95
N TRP A 177 -8.51 5.16 -10.85
CA TRP A 177 -9.41 4.04 -11.16
C TRP A 177 -10.39 3.69 -10.02
N ASP A 178 -10.44 4.52 -8.97
CA ASP A 178 -11.38 4.39 -7.87
C ASP A 178 -12.76 4.89 -8.30
N PHE A 179 -13.48 4.05 -9.05
CA PHE A 179 -14.82 4.33 -9.55
C PHE A 179 -15.81 4.59 -8.39
N GLU A 180 -15.70 3.82 -7.30
CA GLU A 180 -16.58 3.90 -6.14
C GLU A 180 -16.61 5.30 -5.50
N ASN A 181 -15.48 6.02 -5.51
CA ASN A 181 -15.38 7.37 -4.97
C ASN A 181 -15.46 8.48 -6.02
N LEU A 182 -15.76 8.20 -7.30
CA LEU A 182 -15.91 9.27 -8.31
C LEU A 182 -17.04 10.23 -7.97
N LEU A 183 -18.14 9.72 -7.42
CA LEU A 183 -19.31 10.53 -7.06
C LEU A 183 -19.01 11.60 -5.99
N ILE A 184 -18.01 11.35 -5.14
CA ILE A 184 -17.56 12.31 -4.11
C ILE A 184 -16.39 13.19 -4.61
N ARG A 185 -15.99 13.06 -5.88
CA ARG A 185 -14.95 13.85 -6.55
C ARG A 185 -15.57 14.72 -7.66
N PRO A 186 -16.31 15.79 -7.29
CA PRO A 186 -17.10 16.58 -8.25
C PRO A 186 -16.25 17.24 -9.35
N TYR A 187 -14.95 17.42 -9.13
CA TYR A 187 -14.04 17.94 -10.14
C TYR A 187 -13.84 17.00 -11.34
N THR A 188 -14.19 15.70 -11.22
CA THR A 188 -14.13 14.72 -12.31
C THR A 188 -15.42 14.62 -13.13
N GLN A 189 -16.48 15.33 -12.73
CA GLN A 189 -17.76 15.30 -13.43
C GLN A 189 -17.69 16.14 -14.72
N LEU A 190 -18.06 15.54 -15.85
CA LEU A 190 -18.21 16.29 -17.09
C LEU A 190 -19.56 16.99 -17.14
N LYS A 191 -19.61 18.13 -17.84
CA LYS A 191 -20.81 18.96 -17.97
C LYS A 191 -21.06 19.33 -19.42
N ASP A 192 -22.33 19.34 -19.78
CA ASP A 192 -22.84 19.88 -21.03
C ASP A 192 -23.49 21.24 -20.70
N GLU A 193 -22.80 22.33 -21.03
CA GLU A 193 -23.24 23.69 -20.66
C GLU A 193 -24.19 24.31 -21.69
N ASP A 194 -24.12 23.89 -22.95
CA ASP A 194 -24.94 24.42 -24.05
C ASP A 194 -26.06 23.47 -24.51
N GLY A 195 -26.10 22.25 -23.98
CA GLY A 195 -27.16 21.27 -24.18
C GLY A 195 -27.08 20.56 -25.53
N ASP A 196 -25.89 20.51 -26.14
CA ASP A 196 -25.66 19.90 -27.46
C ASP A 196 -25.32 18.40 -27.40
N GLY A 197 -25.22 17.83 -26.19
CA GLY A 197 -24.85 16.44 -25.95
C GLY A 197 -23.35 16.20 -25.81
N ILE A 198 -22.52 17.25 -25.93
CA ILE A 198 -21.07 17.18 -25.74
C ILE A 198 -20.69 17.62 -24.33
N TYR A 199 -20.32 16.64 -23.52
CA TYR A 199 -19.90 16.84 -22.15
C TYR A 199 -18.41 17.14 -22.08
N THR A 200 -18.03 18.12 -21.27
CA THR A 200 -16.62 18.53 -21.11
C THR A 200 -16.19 18.63 -19.65
N VAL A 201 -14.90 18.41 -19.42
CA VAL A 201 -14.24 18.72 -18.14
C VAL A 201 -12.81 19.18 -18.43
N THR A 202 -12.33 20.16 -17.66
CA THR A 202 -10.92 20.61 -17.73
C THR A 202 -10.24 20.34 -16.41
N LEU A 203 -9.09 19.67 -16.47
CA LEU A 203 -8.33 19.18 -15.33
C LEU A 203 -6.87 19.65 -15.42
N GLY A 204 -6.28 20.02 -14.29
CA GLY A 204 -4.85 20.33 -14.20
C GLY A 204 -4.02 19.06 -13.97
N PHE A 205 -3.07 18.78 -14.87
CA PHE A 205 -2.12 17.68 -14.77
C PHE A 205 -0.71 18.18 -14.49
N ASN A 206 0.10 17.31 -13.88
CA ASN A 206 1.45 17.65 -13.41
C ASN A 206 1.46 18.95 -12.58
N VAL A 207 0.46 19.12 -11.70
CA VAL A 207 0.32 20.35 -10.90
C VAL A 207 1.55 20.50 -10.01
N TYR A 208 2.22 21.64 -10.13
CA TYR A 208 3.40 21.97 -9.37
C TYR A 208 3.26 23.36 -8.77
N ASN A 209 3.42 23.43 -7.46
CA ASN A 209 3.57 24.67 -6.73
C ASN A 209 4.81 24.55 -5.86
N GLU A 210 5.82 25.37 -6.15
CA GLU A 210 7.10 25.43 -5.42
C GLU A 210 6.92 25.59 -3.91
N GLU A 211 5.85 26.25 -3.47
CA GLU A 211 5.57 26.53 -2.05
C GLU A 211 4.84 25.39 -1.33
N ASN A 212 4.24 24.42 -2.05
CA ASN A 212 3.27 23.48 -1.47
C ASN A 212 3.50 22.00 -1.81
N PHE A 213 4.51 21.66 -2.62
CA PHE A 213 4.69 20.27 -3.07
C PHE A 213 5.39 19.38 -2.04
N THR A 214 6.27 19.96 -1.22
CA THR A 214 6.92 19.30 -0.08
C THR A 214 6.88 20.23 1.13
N ALA A 215 6.52 19.71 2.31
CA ALA A 215 6.53 20.51 3.52
C ALA A 215 7.97 20.95 3.85
N SER A 216 8.21 22.25 3.86
CA SER A 216 9.52 22.83 4.22
C SER A 216 9.74 22.89 5.73
N GLU A 217 8.66 22.85 6.51
CA GLU A 217 8.68 22.91 7.96
C GLU A 217 7.62 21.98 8.56
N TRP A 218 7.96 21.39 9.70
CA TRP A 218 7.00 20.77 10.61
C TRP A 218 7.20 21.38 12.00
N LYS A 219 6.09 21.73 12.65
CA LYS A 219 6.04 22.11 14.06
C LYS A 219 4.92 21.33 14.70
N ALA A 220 5.19 20.70 15.84
CA ALA A 220 4.18 19.97 16.57
C ALA A 220 3.01 20.91 16.92
N THR A 221 1.80 20.48 16.58
CA THR A 221 0.56 21.24 16.81
C THR A 221 -0.38 20.57 17.79
N VAL A 222 -0.14 19.29 18.09
CA VAL A 222 -1.01 18.46 18.94
C VAL A 222 -0.35 18.17 20.28
N ASP A 223 -1.13 18.22 21.35
CA ASP A 223 -0.66 17.79 22.67
C ASP A 223 -0.67 16.25 22.76
N VAL A 224 0.53 15.67 22.79
CA VAL A 224 0.76 14.21 22.88
C VAL A 224 1.19 13.76 24.28
N SER A 225 1.04 14.62 25.30
CA SER A 225 1.53 14.37 26.66
C SER A 225 0.88 13.18 27.37
N GLN A 226 -0.25 12.68 26.86
CA GLN A 226 -0.90 11.47 27.35
C GLN A 226 -0.17 10.18 26.97
N TYR A 227 0.68 10.21 25.93
CA TYR A 227 1.39 9.03 25.42
C TYR A 227 2.78 8.88 26.06
N PRO A 228 3.43 7.70 25.93
CA PRO A 228 4.79 7.50 26.40
C PRO A 228 5.78 8.54 25.84
N THR A 229 6.64 9.06 26.73
CA THR A 229 7.68 10.01 26.36
C THR A 229 8.98 9.29 26.00
N TYR A 230 9.67 9.80 24.98
CA TYR A 230 10.96 9.29 24.53
C TYR A 230 11.96 10.44 24.45
N THR A 231 13.18 10.22 24.93
CA THR A 231 14.31 11.12 24.70
C THR A 231 15.60 10.34 24.55
N SER A 232 16.40 10.74 23.57
CA SER A 232 17.60 10.01 23.15
C SER A 232 18.87 10.87 23.16
N GLY A 233 18.73 12.17 23.42
CA GLY A 233 19.76 13.17 23.17
C GLY A 233 20.05 13.40 21.68
N LYS A 234 19.24 12.82 20.79
CA LYS A 234 19.32 12.96 19.33
C LYS A 234 18.02 13.64 18.86
N PRO A 235 18.03 14.97 18.62
CA PRO A 235 16.83 15.72 18.27
C PRO A 235 16.03 15.12 17.12
N LEU A 236 16.71 14.49 16.15
CA LEU A 236 16.03 13.83 15.03
C LEU A 236 15.11 12.69 15.49
N LEU A 237 15.58 11.82 16.37
CA LEU A 237 14.78 10.69 16.86
C LEU A 237 13.67 11.16 17.80
N ASP A 238 13.96 12.15 18.64
CA ASP A 238 12.97 12.73 19.55
C ASP A 238 11.85 13.42 18.74
N ALA A 239 12.19 14.11 17.64
CA ALA A 239 11.22 14.71 16.73
C ALA A 239 10.37 13.68 15.99
N PHE A 240 10.97 12.60 15.48
CA PHE A 240 10.20 11.52 14.84
C PHE A 240 9.22 10.86 15.81
N HIS A 241 9.59 10.69 17.08
CA HIS A 241 8.69 10.15 18.10
C HIS A 241 7.46 11.05 18.29
N VAL A 242 7.66 12.35 18.50
CA VAL A 242 6.56 13.32 18.66
C VAL A 242 5.70 13.39 17.39
N MET A 243 6.32 13.45 16.22
CA MET A 243 5.61 13.46 14.93
C MET A 243 4.75 12.20 14.74
N SER A 244 5.25 11.02 15.10
CA SER A 244 4.50 9.77 14.98
C SER A 244 3.29 9.73 15.92
N LEU A 245 3.41 10.28 17.14
CA LEU A 245 2.29 10.40 18.06
C LEU A 245 1.27 11.45 17.60
N GLU A 246 1.73 12.57 17.02
CA GLU A 246 0.85 13.57 16.44
C GLU A 246 0.04 12.98 15.27
N GLU A 247 0.69 12.19 14.40
CA GLU A 247 -0.01 11.49 13.31
C GLU A 247 -1.07 10.52 13.85
N LEU A 248 -0.72 9.72 14.88
CA LEU A 248 -1.69 8.84 15.56
C LEU A 248 -2.94 9.62 16.00
N VAL A 249 -2.78 10.77 16.67
CA VAL A 249 -3.92 11.57 17.13
C VAL A 249 -4.71 12.14 15.95
N ASN A 250 -4.03 12.60 14.90
CA ASN A 250 -4.66 13.12 13.69
C ASN A 250 -5.43 12.05 12.92
N ASP A 251 -5.09 10.78 13.12
CA ASP A 251 -5.73 9.62 12.52
C ASP A 251 -6.95 9.08 13.28
N VAL A 252 -7.27 9.63 14.45
CA VAL A 252 -8.50 9.30 15.17
C VAL A 252 -9.70 10.05 14.58
N TRP A 253 -10.72 9.29 14.16
CA TRP A 253 -12.00 9.82 13.69
C TRP A 253 -13.02 10.03 14.83
N PRO A 254 -14.05 10.87 14.61
CA PRO A 254 -15.09 11.15 15.62
C PRO A 254 -15.77 9.90 16.20
N GLU A 255 -15.92 8.85 15.38
CA GLU A 255 -16.50 7.56 15.76
C GLU A 255 -15.58 6.70 16.65
N GLN A 256 -14.44 7.23 17.11
CA GLN A 256 -13.44 6.52 17.92
C GLN A 256 -12.90 5.29 17.19
N THR A 257 -12.57 5.49 15.92
CA THR A 257 -11.87 4.55 15.05
C THR A 257 -10.70 5.25 14.36
N PHE A 258 -9.74 4.49 13.83
CA PHE A 258 -8.65 5.04 13.04
C PHE A 258 -9.00 5.08 11.55
N LYS A 259 -8.59 6.15 10.84
CA LYS A 259 -8.60 6.18 9.37
C LYS A 259 -7.28 5.65 8.81
N ALA A 260 -7.29 5.19 7.55
CA ALA A 260 -6.07 4.72 6.87
C ALA A 260 -5.12 5.87 6.49
N GLY A 261 -5.63 7.10 6.37
CA GLY A 261 -4.80 8.30 6.28
C GLY A 261 -5.57 9.51 5.76
N LYS A 262 -4.86 10.64 5.57
CA LYS A 262 -5.46 11.91 5.12
C LYS A 262 -6.30 11.80 3.84
N SER A 263 -5.82 11.03 2.85
CA SER A 263 -6.48 10.87 1.55
C SER A 263 -7.37 9.64 1.46
N TRP A 264 -7.38 8.79 2.49
CA TRP A 264 -8.09 7.52 2.53
C TRP A 264 -8.96 7.49 3.78
N GLY A 265 -10.18 8.01 3.63
CA GLY A 265 -11.17 7.94 4.69
C GLY A 265 -11.57 6.49 4.98
N GLY A 266 -11.94 6.23 6.23
CA GLY A 266 -12.46 4.94 6.67
C GLY A 266 -11.40 4.03 7.23
N VAL A 267 -11.87 2.96 7.88
CA VAL A 267 -11.02 1.90 8.38
C VAL A 267 -10.77 0.91 7.24
N TRP A 268 -9.51 0.57 7.01
CA TRP A 268 -9.09 -0.52 6.11
C TRP A 268 -8.55 -1.66 6.96
N THR A 269 -9.06 -2.87 6.75
CA THR A 269 -8.75 -4.09 7.52
C THR A 269 -7.25 -4.33 7.59
N ARG A 270 -6.54 -4.30 6.46
CA ARG A 270 -5.10 -4.58 6.44
C ARG A 270 -4.31 -3.50 7.17
N ASP A 271 -4.52 -2.25 6.78
CA ASP A 271 -3.81 -1.07 7.26
C ASP A 271 -3.92 -0.96 8.78
N ILE A 272 -5.16 -1.04 9.29
CA ILE A 272 -5.36 -0.95 10.74
C ILE A 272 -4.78 -2.15 11.47
N SER A 273 -4.81 -3.34 10.85
CA SER A 273 -4.31 -4.54 11.51
C SER A 273 -2.80 -4.49 11.75
N TYR A 274 -2.03 -4.05 10.76
CA TYR A 274 -0.58 -3.92 10.92
C TYR A 274 -0.23 -2.77 11.89
N SER A 275 -0.95 -1.65 11.84
CA SER A 275 -0.73 -0.56 12.80
C SER A 275 -1.03 -0.97 14.24
N ILE A 276 -2.11 -1.75 14.47
CA ILE A 276 -2.43 -2.32 15.78
C ILE A 276 -1.35 -3.29 16.25
N LEU A 277 -0.93 -4.20 15.37
CA LEU A 277 0.14 -5.16 15.68
C LEU A 277 1.45 -4.48 16.07
N LEU A 278 1.80 -3.37 15.41
CA LEU A 278 3.08 -2.69 15.62
C LEU A 278 3.07 -1.73 16.81
N SER A 279 1.95 -1.05 17.10
CA SER A 279 1.92 -0.04 18.17
C SER A 279 0.55 0.28 18.76
N LEU A 280 -0.52 0.28 17.97
CA LEU A 280 -1.80 0.87 18.41
C LEU A 280 -2.52 0.03 19.47
N ALA A 281 -2.26 -1.29 19.54
CA ALA A 281 -2.79 -2.11 20.63
C ALA A 281 -2.37 -1.57 22.02
N ILE A 282 -1.12 -1.13 22.15
CA ILE A 282 -0.53 -0.62 23.39
C ILE A 282 -0.93 0.82 23.64
N LEU A 283 -0.97 1.65 22.60
CA LEU A 283 -1.21 3.09 22.73
C LEU A 283 -2.69 3.43 22.89
N GLU A 284 -3.57 2.75 22.15
CA GLU A 284 -5.00 3.03 22.05
C GLU A 284 -5.83 1.72 21.91
N PRO A 285 -5.86 0.85 22.94
CA PRO A 285 -6.51 -0.45 22.85
C PRO A 285 -8.02 -0.36 22.56
N GLU A 286 -8.71 0.63 23.13
CA GLU A 286 -10.17 0.79 22.92
C GLU A 286 -10.50 1.22 21.49
N ILE A 287 -9.78 2.21 20.94
CA ILE A 287 -9.92 2.65 19.55
C ILE A 287 -9.52 1.51 18.60
N SER A 288 -8.51 0.72 18.96
CA SER A 288 -8.11 -0.48 18.21
C SER A 288 -9.24 -1.51 18.14
N MET A 289 -9.88 -1.85 19.27
CA MET A 289 -11.04 -2.75 19.29
C MET A 289 -12.21 -2.21 18.45
N ASN A 290 -12.53 -0.92 18.55
CA ASN A 290 -13.60 -0.29 17.77
C ASN A 290 -13.31 -0.35 16.27
N SER A 291 -12.07 -0.08 15.87
CA SER A 291 -11.64 -0.12 14.48
C SER A 291 -11.71 -1.55 13.92
N LEU A 292 -11.29 -2.55 14.70
CA LEU A 292 -11.42 -3.96 14.31
C LEU A 292 -12.88 -4.38 14.18
N ARG A 293 -13.76 -3.97 15.10
CA ARG A 293 -15.22 -4.22 15.00
C ARG A 293 -15.84 -3.58 13.77
N PHE A 294 -15.41 -2.37 13.40
CA PHE A 294 -15.85 -1.68 12.19
C PHE A 294 -15.54 -2.50 10.91
N LYS A 295 -14.48 -3.34 10.95
CA LYS A 295 -14.10 -4.26 9.87
C LYS A 295 -14.69 -5.65 9.99
N THR A 296 -15.87 -5.76 10.59
CA THR A 296 -16.63 -7.01 10.64
C THR A 296 -18.00 -6.84 10.00
N GLY A 297 -18.51 -7.91 9.39
CA GLY A 297 -19.81 -7.91 8.73
C GLY A 297 -20.31 -9.34 8.57
N ASN A 298 -21.61 -9.56 8.80
CA ASN A 298 -22.23 -10.89 8.72
C ASN A 298 -21.49 -11.96 9.55
N GLY A 299 -21.04 -11.59 10.75
CA GLY A 299 -20.33 -12.48 11.68
C GLY A 299 -18.94 -12.92 11.23
N ARG A 300 -18.31 -12.18 10.29
CA ARG A 300 -16.98 -12.48 9.73
C ARG A 300 -16.16 -11.21 9.60
N VAL A 301 -14.86 -11.38 9.43
CA VAL A 301 -13.95 -10.29 9.06
C VAL A 301 -14.23 -9.86 7.61
N THR A 302 -14.31 -8.55 7.40
CA THR A 302 -14.53 -7.94 6.08
C THR A 302 -13.19 -7.85 5.33
N GLN A 303 -13.18 -8.27 4.07
CA GLN A 303 -12.08 -8.01 3.14
C GLN A 303 -12.28 -6.66 2.48
N ASP A 304 -11.22 -5.86 2.41
CA ASP A 304 -11.25 -4.60 1.67
C ASP A 304 -11.23 -4.83 0.16
N THR A 305 -11.57 -3.79 -0.59
CA THR A 305 -11.53 -3.83 -2.04
C THR A 305 -10.09 -4.04 -2.53
N GLY A 306 -9.89 -4.99 -3.45
CA GLY A 306 -8.62 -5.32 -4.08
C GLY A 306 -8.83 -5.66 -5.56
N THR A 307 -7.91 -6.42 -6.17
CA THR A 307 -8.08 -6.77 -7.59
C THR A 307 -9.36 -7.59 -7.82
N GLY A 308 -10.24 -7.08 -8.68
CA GLY A 308 -11.46 -7.79 -9.09
C GLY A 308 -12.59 -7.77 -8.05
N GLY A 309 -12.56 -6.83 -7.10
CA GLY A 309 -13.61 -6.63 -6.12
C GLY A 309 -13.06 -6.80 -4.72
N ALA A 310 -13.24 -7.97 -4.12
CA ALA A 310 -12.75 -8.25 -2.76
C ALA A 310 -12.55 -9.77 -2.59
N TRP A 311 -12.92 -10.31 -1.43
CA TRP A 311 -13.00 -11.75 -1.20
C TRP A 311 -13.96 -12.40 -2.21
N PRO A 312 -13.60 -13.53 -2.85
CA PRO A 312 -12.49 -14.41 -2.50
C PRO A 312 -11.19 -14.15 -3.28
N ILE A 313 -11.10 -13.11 -4.12
CA ILE A 313 -9.88 -12.86 -4.92
C ILE A 313 -8.75 -12.38 -4.02
N SER A 314 -9.02 -11.43 -3.13
CA SER A 314 -8.11 -11.03 -2.05
C SER A 314 -8.53 -11.75 -0.75
N THR A 315 -7.56 -12.24 0.00
CA THR A 315 -7.81 -13.13 1.16
C THR A 315 -7.01 -12.76 2.39
N ASP A 316 -6.29 -11.64 2.33
CA ASP A 316 -5.46 -11.13 3.42
C ASP A 316 -6.25 -10.43 4.53
N ARG A 317 -7.59 -10.41 4.49
CA ARG A 317 -8.44 -9.99 5.62
C ARG A 317 -8.06 -10.64 6.95
N MET A 318 -7.40 -11.80 6.90
CA MET A 318 -6.95 -12.51 8.08
C MET A 318 -5.79 -11.81 8.81
N THR A 319 -5.20 -10.72 8.29
CA THR A 319 -4.33 -9.83 9.08
C THR A 319 -5.03 -9.32 10.34
N TRP A 320 -6.37 -9.23 10.31
CA TRP A 320 -7.21 -8.93 11.47
C TRP A 320 -6.91 -9.85 12.66
N SER A 321 -6.51 -11.12 12.42
CA SER A 321 -6.15 -12.04 13.51
C SER A 321 -4.93 -11.57 14.28
N LEU A 322 -3.92 -11.01 13.58
CA LEU A 322 -2.69 -10.53 14.19
C LEU A 322 -3.00 -9.40 15.17
N ALA A 323 -3.80 -8.43 14.71
CA ALA A 323 -4.23 -7.28 15.49
C ALA A 323 -5.13 -7.67 16.67
N ALA A 324 -6.12 -8.52 16.44
CA ALA A 324 -7.06 -8.92 17.48
C ALA A 324 -6.37 -9.70 18.61
N TRP A 325 -5.39 -10.53 18.25
CA TRP A 325 -4.55 -11.21 19.23
C TRP A 325 -3.67 -10.25 20.00
N GLU A 326 -3.00 -9.30 19.35
CA GLU A 326 -2.15 -8.31 20.01
C GLU A 326 -2.93 -7.43 21.00
N VAL A 327 -4.17 -7.05 20.65
CA VAL A 327 -5.08 -6.35 21.56
C VAL A 327 -5.40 -7.21 22.79
N TYR A 328 -5.67 -8.50 22.60
CA TYR A 328 -5.89 -9.40 23.75
C TYR A 328 -4.63 -9.55 24.61
N LEU A 329 -3.45 -9.74 24.01
CA LEU A 329 -2.18 -9.84 24.74
C LEU A 329 -1.89 -8.58 25.56
N THR A 330 -2.25 -7.41 25.03
CA THR A 330 -2.06 -6.12 25.70
C THR A 330 -3.06 -5.91 26.85
N THR A 331 -4.32 -6.25 26.65
CA THR A 331 -5.41 -5.88 27.57
C THR A 331 -5.79 -6.98 28.56
N GLY A 332 -5.59 -8.25 28.18
CA GLY A 332 -6.12 -9.41 28.89
C GLY A 332 -7.65 -9.53 28.84
N ASP A 333 -8.33 -8.77 27.98
CA ASP A 333 -9.80 -8.73 27.93
C ASP A 333 -10.36 -10.06 27.39
N LYS A 334 -10.94 -10.86 28.30
CA LYS A 334 -11.54 -12.16 27.99
C LYS A 334 -12.84 -12.05 27.19
N ALA A 335 -13.58 -10.94 27.29
CA ALA A 335 -14.77 -10.71 26.48
C ALA A 335 -14.37 -10.42 25.03
N TRP A 336 -13.34 -9.60 24.82
CA TRP A 336 -12.73 -9.38 23.51
C TRP A 336 -12.21 -10.70 22.91
N LEU A 337 -11.48 -11.50 23.69
CA LEU A 337 -10.99 -12.81 23.25
C LEU A 337 -12.11 -13.70 22.70
N GLN A 338 -13.22 -13.81 23.44
CA GLN A 338 -14.37 -14.64 23.05
C GLN A 338 -15.03 -14.14 21.76
N GLU A 339 -15.18 -12.82 21.61
CA GLU A 339 -15.72 -12.18 20.41
C GLU A 339 -14.81 -12.40 19.20
N ALA A 340 -13.53 -12.06 19.34
CA ALA A 340 -12.52 -12.18 18.29
C ALA A 340 -12.35 -13.62 17.82
N TYR A 341 -12.28 -14.59 18.75
CA TYR A 341 -12.22 -16.01 18.40
C TYR A 341 -13.44 -16.45 17.59
N GLY A 342 -14.65 -16.02 17.95
CA GLY A 342 -15.88 -16.35 17.22
C GLY A 342 -15.86 -15.84 15.76
N LEU A 343 -15.43 -14.59 15.56
CA LEU A 343 -15.31 -13.97 14.24
C LEU A 343 -14.22 -14.64 13.39
N LEU A 344 -13.05 -14.89 13.97
CA LEU A 344 -11.93 -15.52 13.29
C LEU A 344 -12.24 -16.96 12.92
N ARG A 345 -12.81 -17.74 13.84
CA ARG A 345 -13.21 -19.13 13.57
C ARG A 345 -14.17 -19.19 12.38
N THR A 346 -15.22 -18.36 12.39
CA THR A 346 -16.21 -18.30 11.31
C THR A 346 -15.57 -17.91 9.98
N SER A 347 -14.63 -16.96 10.00
CA SER A 347 -13.92 -16.50 8.80
C SER A 347 -12.98 -17.59 8.25
N ALA A 348 -12.18 -18.20 9.11
CA ALA A 348 -11.23 -19.25 8.76
C ALA A 348 -11.92 -20.52 8.26
N GLU A 349 -13.06 -20.93 8.84
CA GLU A 349 -13.85 -22.06 8.35
C GLU A 349 -14.42 -21.82 6.95
N HIS A 350 -14.73 -20.57 6.62
CA HIS A 350 -15.19 -20.18 5.31
C HIS A 350 -14.05 -20.19 4.28
N ASP A 351 -12.89 -19.71 4.69
CA ASP A 351 -11.69 -19.70 3.84
C ASP A 351 -11.21 -21.11 3.54
N LEU A 352 -11.16 -22.02 4.52
CA LEU A 352 -10.78 -23.42 4.30
C LEU A 352 -11.65 -24.14 3.25
N LYS A 353 -12.92 -23.74 3.11
CA LYS A 353 -13.83 -24.34 2.12
C LYS A 353 -13.68 -23.74 0.72
N THR A 354 -13.16 -22.52 0.63
CA THR A 354 -13.21 -21.72 -0.59
C THR A 354 -11.84 -21.60 -1.24
N ILE A 355 -10.83 -21.25 -0.45
CA ILE A 355 -9.54 -20.77 -0.95
C ILE A 355 -8.38 -21.72 -0.64
N GLN A 356 -8.57 -22.76 0.16
CA GLN A 356 -7.50 -23.73 0.40
C GLN A 356 -7.22 -24.54 -0.87
N ASP A 357 -5.95 -24.54 -1.29
CA ASP A 357 -5.47 -25.39 -2.35
C ASP A 357 -5.17 -26.80 -1.81
N PRO A 358 -5.90 -27.84 -2.23
CA PRO A 358 -5.75 -29.18 -1.66
C PRO A 358 -4.44 -29.88 -2.07
N LEU A 359 -3.73 -29.37 -3.09
CA LEU A 359 -2.49 -29.97 -3.57
C LEU A 359 -1.29 -29.52 -2.74
N THR A 360 -1.21 -28.23 -2.44
CA THR A 360 -0.09 -27.62 -1.71
C THR A 360 -0.40 -27.38 -0.23
N GLY A 361 -1.68 -27.38 0.16
CA GLY A 361 -2.14 -26.97 1.48
C GLY A 361 -2.15 -25.46 1.71
N LEU A 362 -1.65 -24.68 0.75
CA LEU A 362 -1.60 -23.22 0.79
C LEU A 362 -2.97 -22.60 0.53
N MET A 363 -3.10 -21.32 0.88
CA MET A 363 -4.28 -20.51 0.67
C MET A 363 -4.11 -19.67 -0.60
N LYS A 364 -5.13 -19.72 -1.44
CA LYS A 364 -5.29 -18.94 -2.66
C LYS A 364 -5.64 -17.49 -2.35
N GLY A 365 -5.27 -16.60 -3.25
CA GLY A 365 -5.70 -15.21 -3.26
C GLY A 365 -4.54 -14.24 -3.41
N GLU A 366 -4.88 -12.96 -3.58
CA GLU A 366 -3.95 -11.87 -3.84
C GLU A 366 -2.90 -11.68 -2.72
N SER A 367 -1.70 -11.25 -3.12
CA SER A 367 -0.64 -10.78 -2.24
C SER A 367 -1.14 -9.72 -1.27
N SER A 368 -0.90 -9.96 0.02
CA SER A 368 -1.11 -8.93 1.04
C SER A 368 -0.23 -7.72 0.76
N PHE A 369 -0.75 -6.53 1.07
CA PHE A 369 -0.15 -5.21 0.83
C PHE A 369 -0.01 -4.80 -0.64
N LEU A 370 0.14 -5.75 -1.56
CA LEU A 370 0.48 -5.50 -2.97
C LEU A 370 -0.74 -5.66 -3.91
N ASP A 371 -1.90 -5.15 -3.48
CA ASP A 371 -3.25 -5.37 -4.04
C ASP A 371 -3.60 -4.56 -5.29
N TRP A 372 -2.58 -4.07 -6.00
CA TRP A 372 -2.75 -3.43 -7.29
C TRP A 372 -2.13 -4.29 -8.38
N ARG A 373 -2.97 -5.05 -9.09
CA ARG A 373 -2.56 -5.95 -10.20
C ARG A 373 -1.46 -5.39 -11.08
N LYS A 374 -1.64 -4.16 -11.60
CA LYS A 374 -0.72 -3.55 -12.56
C LYS A 374 0.67 -3.31 -11.95
N GLN A 375 0.78 -3.21 -10.63
CA GLN A 375 2.04 -2.96 -9.93
C GLN A 375 2.80 -4.23 -9.56
N SER A 376 2.11 -5.35 -9.32
CA SER A 376 2.71 -6.51 -8.63
C SER A 376 2.70 -7.81 -9.44
N TYR A 377 1.88 -7.90 -10.49
CA TYR A 377 1.67 -9.12 -11.28
C TYR A 377 2.00 -8.94 -12.77
N PRO A 378 2.32 -10.03 -13.49
CA PRO A 378 2.38 -10.04 -14.94
C PRO A 378 1.11 -9.46 -15.58
N ARG A 379 1.27 -8.63 -16.62
CA ARG A 379 0.17 -7.93 -17.29
C ARG A 379 -0.98 -8.84 -17.74
N TRP A 380 -0.69 -10.10 -18.06
CA TRP A 380 -1.69 -11.07 -18.53
C TRP A 380 -2.61 -11.62 -17.44
N MET A 381 -2.21 -11.57 -16.15
CA MET A 381 -2.96 -12.22 -15.07
C MET A 381 -4.26 -11.48 -14.75
N GLY A 382 -5.40 -12.08 -15.06
CA GLY A 382 -6.73 -11.60 -14.68
C GLY A 382 -7.06 -11.84 -13.20
N PRO A 383 -8.21 -11.34 -12.71
CA PRO A 383 -8.69 -11.63 -11.35
C PRO A 383 -8.76 -13.13 -11.02
N ILE A 384 -9.13 -13.98 -11.97
CA ILE A 384 -9.15 -15.45 -11.80
C ILE A 384 -7.73 -16.02 -11.63
N ASP A 385 -6.76 -15.46 -12.36
CA ASP A 385 -5.36 -15.90 -12.28
C ASP A 385 -4.75 -15.47 -10.93
N ILE A 386 -5.09 -14.25 -10.47
CA ILE A 386 -4.67 -13.72 -9.16
C ILE A 386 -5.32 -14.49 -8.02
N TYR A 387 -6.62 -14.78 -8.12
CA TYR A 387 -7.30 -15.68 -7.19
C TYR A 387 -6.56 -17.00 -7.05
N ASN A 388 -6.15 -17.63 -8.16
CA ASN A 388 -5.46 -18.91 -8.10
C ASN A 388 -3.99 -18.85 -7.65
N SER A 389 -3.42 -17.64 -7.47
CA SER A 389 -2.04 -17.51 -7.02
C SER A 389 -1.87 -17.85 -5.53
N LEU A 390 -0.68 -18.32 -5.17
CA LEU A 390 -0.32 -18.72 -3.80
C LEU A 390 0.79 -17.78 -3.31
N ASN A 391 0.41 -16.68 -2.67
CA ASN A 391 1.31 -15.58 -2.30
C ASN A 391 1.99 -15.78 -0.95
N LEU A 392 3.26 -15.39 -0.85
CA LEU A 392 4.09 -15.58 0.34
C LEU A 392 3.52 -14.86 1.57
N GLY A 393 3.41 -13.53 1.52
CA GLY A 393 2.87 -12.74 2.63
C GLY A 393 1.47 -13.17 3.07
N THR A 394 0.57 -13.44 2.11
CA THR A 394 -0.80 -13.92 2.39
C THR A 394 -0.79 -15.27 3.12
N ASN A 395 0.06 -16.21 2.68
CA ASN A 395 0.17 -17.52 3.33
C ASN A 395 0.87 -17.44 4.69
N ALA A 396 1.85 -16.55 4.87
CA ALA A 396 2.47 -16.30 6.16
C ALA A 396 1.46 -15.75 7.18
N VAL A 397 0.59 -14.83 6.75
CA VAL A 397 -0.55 -14.35 7.56
C VAL A 397 -1.48 -15.50 7.90
N HIS A 398 -1.93 -16.30 6.92
CA HIS A 398 -2.81 -17.43 7.19
C HIS A 398 -2.19 -18.44 8.16
N TYR A 399 -0.91 -18.81 8.00
CA TYR A 399 -0.19 -19.64 8.96
C TYR A 399 -0.33 -19.09 10.38
N GLN A 400 0.00 -17.81 10.56
CA GLN A 400 -0.06 -17.18 11.88
C GLN A 400 -1.49 -17.06 12.41
N THR A 401 -2.48 -16.86 11.55
CA THR A 401 -3.89 -16.88 11.93
C THR A 401 -4.29 -18.22 12.54
N TYR A 402 -3.87 -19.34 11.96
CA TYR A 402 -4.20 -20.66 12.51
C TYR A 402 -3.43 -20.95 13.79
N ARG A 403 -2.18 -20.49 13.93
CA ARG A 403 -1.46 -20.51 15.23
C ARG A 403 -2.19 -19.69 16.30
N ILE A 404 -2.72 -18.52 15.94
CA ILE A 404 -3.47 -17.66 16.85
C ILE A 404 -4.81 -18.30 17.23
N LEU A 405 -5.54 -18.87 16.28
CA LEU A 405 -6.80 -19.59 16.56
C LEU A 405 -6.59 -20.75 17.53
N ASP A 406 -5.48 -21.47 17.38
CA ASP A 406 -5.06 -22.53 18.31
C ASP A 406 -4.86 -21.97 19.73
N GLN A 407 -4.07 -20.89 19.87
CA GLN A 407 -3.82 -20.23 21.16
C GLN A 407 -5.08 -19.65 21.78
N MET A 408 -5.95 -19.01 20.99
CA MET A 408 -7.24 -18.50 21.44
C MET A 408 -8.15 -19.64 21.92
N ALA A 409 -8.18 -20.77 21.21
CA ALA A 409 -8.96 -21.92 21.60
C ALA A 409 -8.46 -22.52 22.93
N GLU A 410 -7.14 -22.64 23.10
CA GLU A 410 -6.54 -23.09 24.37
C GLU A 410 -6.95 -22.18 25.53
N GLU A 411 -6.83 -20.86 25.37
CA GLU A 411 -7.18 -19.86 26.38
C GLU A 411 -8.67 -19.83 26.74
N LEU A 412 -9.54 -20.32 25.84
CA LEU A 412 -10.98 -20.43 26.03
C LEU A 412 -11.43 -21.85 26.46
N GLY A 413 -10.52 -22.83 26.49
CA GLY A 413 -10.85 -24.23 26.75
C GLY A 413 -11.64 -24.92 25.62
N GLU A 414 -11.48 -24.43 24.39
CA GLU A 414 -12.05 -24.99 23.16
C GLU A 414 -11.08 -26.00 22.50
N PRO A 415 -11.54 -26.87 21.59
CA PRO A 415 -10.65 -27.81 20.89
C PRO A 415 -9.62 -27.10 19.99
N THR A 416 -8.34 -27.51 20.10
CA THR A 416 -7.16 -26.89 19.46
C THR A 416 -6.66 -27.65 18.24
N ASP A 417 -6.58 -28.99 18.31
CA ASP A 417 -5.89 -29.90 17.36
C ASP A 417 -6.09 -29.61 15.86
N ARG A 418 -7.26 -29.09 15.47
CA ARG A 418 -7.56 -28.77 14.07
C ARG A 418 -6.76 -27.57 13.56
N TRP A 419 -6.60 -26.52 14.37
CA TRP A 419 -5.98 -25.27 13.92
C TRP A 419 -4.48 -25.42 13.77
N ASP A 420 -3.83 -26.06 14.74
CA ASP A 420 -2.42 -26.43 14.67
C ASP A 420 -2.12 -27.27 13.41
N ALA A 421 -2.93 -28.30 13.11
CA ALA A 421 -2.74 -29.12 11.93
C ALA A 421 -2.81 -28.34 10.60
N VAL A 422 -3.71 -27.34 10.50
CA VAL A 422 -3.80 -26.46 9.33
C VAL A 422 -2.58 -25.55 9.24
N ALA A 423 -2.15 -24.97 10.37
CA ALA A 423 -0.95 -24.12 10.41
C ALA A 423 0.29 -24.90 9.93
N GLU A 424 0.50 -26.10 10.44
CA GLU A 424 1.64 -26.95 10.03
C GLU A 424 1.57 -27.33 8.55
N GLN A 425 0.38 -27.59 8.02
CA GLN A 425 0.20 -27.83 6.59
C GLN A 425 0.60 -26.62 5.74
N ILE A 426 0.22 -25.40 6.13
CA ILE A 426 0.60 -24.17 5.42
C ILE A 426 2.11 -23.93 5.54
N LYS A 427 2.70 -24.10 6.73
CA LYS A 427 4.15 -23.97 6.95
C LYS A 427 4.93 -24.94 6.08
N GLN A 428 4.48 -26.20 5.99
CA GLN A 428 5.07 -27.19 5.10
C GLN A 428 4.94 -26.74 3.64
N GLY A 429 3.75 -26.33 3.21
CA GLY A 429 3.50 -25.84 1.86
C GLY A 429 4.40 -24.66 1.47
N ILE A 430 4.60 -23.67 2.35
CA ILE A 430 5.48 -22.51 2.09
C ILE A 430 6.92 -23.00 1.90
N ASN A 431 7.39 -23.86 2.81
CA ASN A 431 8.76 -24.36 2.81
C ASN A 431 9.08 -25.31 1.66
N GLU A 432 8.09 -26.05 1.15
CA GLU A 432 8.26 -26.99 0.04
C GLU A 432 8.10 -26.31 -1.32
N HIS A 433 7.14 -25.40 -1.45
CA HIS A 433 6.73 -24.88 -2.75
C HIS A 433 7.24 -23.47 -3.07
N LEU A 434 7.54 -22.65 -2.06
CA LEU A 434 8.00 -21.28 -2.26
C LEU A 434 9.49 -21.09 -1.99
N TRP A 435 10.19 -22.05 -1.37
CA TRP A 435 11.62 -21.89 -1.10
C TRP A 435 12.47 -21.90 -2.37
N VAL A 436 13.26 -20.83 -2.61
CA VAL A 436 14.17 -20.73 -3.77
C VAL A 436 15.61 -20.91 -3.29
N ALA A 437 16.06 -22.16 -3.26
CA ALA A 437 17.36 -22.53 -2.68
C ALA A 437 18.56 -21.78 -3.29
N GLU A 438 18.54 -21.51 -4.60
CA GLU A 438 19.62 -20.78 -5.29
C GLU A 438 19.69 -19.30 -4.88
N ARG A 439 18.57 -18.73 -4.43
CA ARG A 439 18.47 -17.34 -3.96
C ARG A 439 18.67 -17.22 -2.46
N GLY A 440 18.38 -18.27 -1.71
CA GLY A 440 18.43 -18.26 -0.25
C GLY A 440 17.32 -17.42 0.39
N TYR A 441 16.18 -17.29 -0.30
CA TYR A 441 14.95 -16.64 0.17
C TYR A 441 13.73 -17.30 -0.51
N TYR A 442 12.50 -16.90 -0.18
CA TYR A 442 11.26 -17.44 -0.75
C TYR A 442 10.79 -16.70 -2.02
N ALA A 443 10.08 -17.41 -2.89
CA ALA A 443 9.41 -16.85 -4.06
C ALA A 443 8.23 -15.96 -3.62
N GLN A 444 8.03 -14.85 -4.32
CA GLN A 444 6.91 -13.92 -4.13
C GLN A 444 5.54 -14.65 -4.17
N TYR A 445 5.35 -15.55 -5.15
CA TYR A 445 4.18 -16.40 -5.26
C TYR A 445 4.37 -17.56 -6.24
N LEU A 446 3.47 -18.55 -6.16
CA LEU A 446 3.18 -19.44 -7.29
C LEU A 446 2.02 -18.89 -8.13
N TYR A 447 2.16 -18.95 -9.46
CA TYR A 447 1.14 -18.48 -10.41
C TYR A 447 1.08 -19.34 -11.67
N GLY A 448 -0.09 -19.40 -12.31
CA GLY A 448 -0.30 -20.21 -13.51
C GLY A 448 -1.77 -20.55 -13.73
N ARG A 449 -2.06 -21.25 -14.83
CA ARG A 449 -3.40 -21.78 -15.14
C ARG A 449 -3.40 -23.31 -15.09
N GLU A 450 -2.63 -23.92 -15.98
CA GLU A 450 -2.47 -25.38 -16.06
C GLU A 450 -1.30 -25.87 -15.20
N PHE A 451 -0.20 -25.11 -15.20
CA PHE A 451 1.01 -25.41 -14.44
C PHE A 451 1.44 -24.18 -13.65
N MET A 452 1.60 -24.35 -12.35
CA MET A 452 2.07 -23.30 -11.45
C MET A 452 3.58 -23.15 -11.58
N GLN A 453 4.03 -21.89 -11.67
CA GLN A 453 5.44 -21.50 -11.71
C GLN A 453 5.72 -20.54 -10.54
N ALA A 454 6.94 -20.60 -10.02
CA ALA A 454 7.38 -19.66 -9.00
C ALA A 454 7.79 -18.33 -9.62
N SER A 455 7.31 -17.22 -9.05
CA SER A 455 7.93 -15.91 -9.23
C SER A 455 9.10 -15.81 -8.26
N GLU A 456 10.32 -16.05 -8.74
CA GLU A 456 11.55 -16.01 -7.91
C GLU A 456 11.96 -14.60 -7.43
N ARG A 457 11.06 -13.63 -7.56
CA ARG A 457 11.22 -12.31 -6.95
C ARG A 457 11.13 -12.47 -5.43
N SER A 458 11.91 -11.69 -4.68
CA SER A 458 11.71 -11.57 -3.23
C SER A 458 10.50 -10.70 -2.94
N GLU A 459 9.79 -10.95 -1.85
CA GLU A 459 8.65 -10.14 -1.39
C GLU A 459 8.83 -9.78 0.09
N ALA A 460 9.09 -8.51 0.38
CA ALA A 460 9.70 -8.10 1.64
C ALA A 460 8.86 -8.39 2.89
N LEU A 461 7.54 -8.21 2.80
CA LEU A 461 6.64 -8.48 3.92
C LEU A 461 6.62 -9.98 4.19
N GLY A 462 6.38 -10.81 3.17
CA GLY A 462 6.36 -12.26 3.29
C GLY A 462 7.66 -12.87 3.80
N GLU A 463 8.81 -12.37 3.33
CA GLU A 463 10.13 -12.78 3.85
C GLU A 463 10.27 -12.46 5.34
N ALA A 464 9.91 -11.24 5.74
CA ALA A 464 9.96 -10.81 7.14
C ALA A 464 9.02 -11.64 8.02
N LEU A 465 7.78 -11.85 7.59
CA LEU A 465 6.79 -12.65 8.32
C LEU A 465 7.21 -14.12 8.43
N CYS A 466 7.84 -14.68 7.40
CA CYS A 466 8.34 -16.05 7.47
C CYS A 466 9.41 -16.22 8.57
N VAL A 467 10.26 -15.20 8.78
CA VAL A 467 11.23 -15.19 9.87
C VAL A 467 10.55 -14.93 11.21
N LEU A 468 9.71 -13.90 11.32
CA LEU A 468 9.09 -13.47 12.57
C LEU A 468 8.11 -14.49 13.14
N PHE A 469 7.39 -15.22 12.28
CA PHE A 469 6.41 -16.24 12.70
C PHE A 469 7.02 -17.65 12.80
N GLY A 470 8.33 -17.81 12.56
CA GLY A 470 9.00 -19.11 12.66
C GLY A 470 8.56 -20.10 11.58
N ILE A 471 8.20 -19.61 10.39
CA ILE A 471 7.99 -20.45 9.20
C ILE A 471 9.35 -20.87 8.64
N ALA A 472 10.28 -19.91 8.56
CA ALA A 472 11.69 -20.13 8.34
C ALA A 472 12.39 -20.33 9.69
N GLU A 473 13.20 -21.37 9.81
CA GLU A 473 13.92 -21.69 11.05
C GLU A 473 15.41 -21.93 10.79
N GLY A 474 16.23 -21.76 11.84
CA GLY A 474 17.65 -22.09 11.81
C GLY A 474 18.42 -21.40 10.69
N GLU A 475 19.15 -22.19 9.89
CA GLU A 475 19.94 -21.69 8.76
C GLU A 475 19.06 -21.01 7.69
N ARG A 476 17.84 -21.49 7.46
CA ARG A 476 16.94 -20.91 6.46
C ARG A 476 16.55 -19.47 6.82
N ALA A 477 16.22 -19.22 8.09
CA ALA A 477 15.91 -17.87 8.56
C ALA A 477 17.10 -16.91 8.41
N GLN A 478 18.32 -17.40 8.70
CA GLN A 478 19.55 -16.62 8.50
C GLN A 478 19.79 -16.30 7.03
N GLN A 479 19.53 -17.25 6.12
CA GLN A 479 19.63 -17.04 4.68
C GLN A 479 18.64 -15.98 4.20
N VAL A 480 17.38 -16.04 4.63
CA VAL A 480 16.36 -15.03 4.28
C VAL A 480 16.83 -13.63 4.65
N VAL A 481 17.26 -13.43 5.90
CA VAL A 481 17.72 -12.11 6.38
C VAL A 481 18.97 -11.64 5.63
N ALA A 482 19.89 -12.56 5.30
CA ALA A 482 21.14 -12.22 4.63
C ALA A 482 20.98 -11.94 3.13
N ASN A 483 20.00 -12.58 2.47
CA ASN A 483 19.87 -12.58 1.01
C ASN A 483 18.68 -11.75 0.50
N THR A 484 17.72 -11.37 1.34
CA THR A 484 16.62 -10.49 0.92
C THR A 484 17.19 -9.14 0.46
N PRO A 485 16.91 -8.70 -0.78
CA PRO A 485 17.51 -7.50 -1.35
C PRO A 485 17.24 -6.22 -0.55
N VAL A 486 18.30 -5.44 -0.32
CA VAL A 486 18.23 -4.06 0.16
C VAL A 486 18.80 -3.16 -0.93
N VAL A 487 18.00 -2.23 -1.44
CA VAL A 487 18.42 -1.28 -2.46
C VAL A 487 18.76 0.07 -1.83
N LYS A 488 19.16 1.04 -2.66
CA LYS A 488 19.62 2.38 -2.26
C LYS A 488 18.70 3.10 -1.25
N TYR A 489 17.38 2.88 -1.35
CA TYR A 489 16.35 3.55 -0.53
C TYR A 489 15.72 2.64 0.53
N GLY A 490 16.30 1.47 0.78
CA GLY A 490 15.78 0.49 1.73
C GLY A 490 15.33 -0.80 1.06
N VAL A 491 14.48 -1.55 1.77
CA VAL A 491 13.92 -2.82 1.27
C VAL A 491 12.76 -2.49 0.32
N PRO A 492 12.80 -2.91 -0.95
CA PRO A 492 11.67 -2.71 -1.88
C PRO A 492 10.53 -3.67 -1.54
N CYS A 493 9.30 -3.35 -1.94
CA CYS A 493 8.14 -4.24 -1.74
C CYS A 493 8.38 -5.63 -2.35
N PHE A 494 8.93 -5.67 -3.56
CA PHE A 494 9.47 -6.88 -4.17
C PHE A 494 10.66 -6.56 -5.08
N TYR A 495 11.48 -7.56 -5.40
CA TYR A 495 12.66 -7.35 -6.24
C TYR A 495 12.98 -8.56 -7.13
N PRO A 496 13.43 -8.36 -8.39
CA PRO A 496 13.51 -7.08 -9.11
C PRO A 496 12.13 -6.50 -9.44
N GLN A 497 12.08 -5.16 -9.55
CA GLN A 497 10.91 -4.44 -10.04
C GLN A 497 10.54 -4.84 -11.48
N ILE A 498 9.29 -4.63 -11.83
CA ILE A 498 8.77 -4.75 -13.19
C ILE A 498 9.18 -3.50 -13.99
N PRO A 499 9.86 -3.66 -15.13
CA PRO A 499 10.19 -2.53 -16.01
C PRO A 499 8.93 -1.81 -16.52
N ASP A 500 9.07 -0.51 -16.79
CA ASP A 500 8.03 0.33 -17.42
C ASP A 500 6.72 0.45 -16.62
N ILE A 501 6.79 0.29 -15.29
CA ILE A 501 5.66 0.48 -14.38
C ILE A 501 6.01 1.55 -13.35
N SER A 502 5.16 2.56 -13.26
CA SER A 502 5.32 3.70 -12.34
C SER A 502 5.43 3.21 -10.88
N PRO A 503 6.29 3.81 -10.05
CA PRO A 503 6.46 3.37 -8.67
C PRO A 503 5.20 3.63 -7.85
N TYR A 504 4.68 2.58 -7.23
CA TYR A 504 3.67 2.63 -6.17
C TYR A 504 3.86 1.43 -5.24
N HIS A 505 3.59 0.21 -5.73
CA HIS A 505 4.04 -1.04 -5.11
C HIS A 505 5.24 -1.65 -5.84
N ASN A 506 5.48 -1.23 -7.10
CA ASN A 506 6.60 -1.63 -7.91
C ASN A 506 7.87 -0.87 -7.54
#